data_AF-A0A357JFT1-F1
#
_entry.id   AF-A0A357JFT1-F1
#
_cell.length_a   1.000
_cell.length_b   1.000
_cell.length_c   1.000
_cell.angle_alpha   90.00
_cell.angle_beta   90.00
_cell.angle_gamma   90.00
#
_symmetry.space_group_name_H-M   'P 1'
#
loop_
_entity.id
_entity.type
_entity.pdbx_description
1 polymer ?
#
loop_
_entity_poly.entity_id
_entity_poly.type
_entity_poly.pdbx_seq_one_letter_code
_entity_poly.pdbx_strand_id
1 'polypeptide(L)'
;MIEYLSRNQLNIEKYNHCISNAVNTRIYAYAWYLDVVCDDWNVLVKNDYQFVMPLPKRKKYGIHYIYQAPWIQQLGVFSKDAIEVGLVDSFIKKIPKKFKLIDVLLNTNNVINSQKIEVKTNFILPLNKSYTSIRKNYSKGRNSSVKQAERTDLTIVEGFNQDEIIQLFKKNKGAELHKKDADYLVLSVWINVALSIKKLK
;
A
#
# COMPACT_ATOMS: atom_id res chain seq x y z
N MET A 1 -8.79 10.34 -22.05
CA MET A 1 -9.07 11.38 -21.04
C MET A 1 -8.88 10.78 -19.64
N ILE A 2 -8.60 11.57 -18.60
CA ILE A 2 -8.60 11.09 -17.21
C ILE A 2 -9.94 11.45 -16.59
N GLU A 3 -10.62 10.44 -16.04
CA GLU A 3 -11.95 10.53 -15.47
C GLU A 3 -11.90 10.28 -13.97
N TYR A 4 -12.75 10.98 -13.22
CA TYR A 4 -12.91 10.79 -11.78
C TYR A 4 -14.19 10.01 -11.53
N LEU A 5 -14.06 8.82 -10.94
CA LEU A 5 -15.17 7.93 -10.67
C LEU A 5 -15.33 7.73 -9.16
N SER A 6 -16.57 7.71 -8.69
CA SER A 6 -16.86 7.27 -7.33
C SER A 6 -16.75 5.76 -7.18
N ARG A 7 -16.58 5.27 -5.95
CA ARG A 7 -16.46 3.83 -5.67
C ARG A 7 -17.57 2.97 -6.29
N ASN A 8 -18.79 3.47 -6.32
CA ASN A 8 -19.96 2.81 -6.90
C ASN A 8 -19.98 2.80 -8.44
N GLN A 9 -19.23 3.69 -9.09
CA GLN A 9 -19.08 3.74 -10.55
C GLN A 9 -17.90 2.88 -11.03
N LEU A 10 -17.11 2.34 -10.10
CA LEU A 10 -15.92 1.55 -10.40
C LEU A 10 -16.30 0.19 -10.99
N ASN A 11 -15.73 -0.12 -12.16
CA ASN A 11 -15.64 -1.50 -12.62
C ASN A 11 -14.51 -2.20 -11.86
N ILE A 12 -14.89 -2.97 -10.84
CA ILE A 12 -13.96 -3.61 -9.90
C ILE A 12 -13.03 -4.60 -10.61
N GLU A 13 -13.54 -5.35 -11.60
CA GLU A 13 -12.77 -6.35 -12.34
C GLU A 13 -11.66 -5.69 -13.16
N LYS A 14 -12.00 -4.68 -13.97
CA LYS A 14 -11.01 -3.93 -14.76
C LYS A 14 -10.00 -3.21 -13.85
N TYR A 15 -10.47 -2.62 -12.75
CA TYR A 15 -9.59 -1.98 -11.77
C TYR A 15 -8.60 -2.97 -11.16
N ASN A 16 -9.07 -4.08 -10.61
CA ASN A 16 -8.20 -5.07 -9.98
C ASN A 16 -7.28 -5.74 -11.01
N HIS A 17 -7.73 -5.92 -12.26
CA HIS A 17 -6.88 -6.38 -13.35
C HIS A 17 -5.74 -5.40 -13.65
N CYS A 18 -6.00 -4.10 -13.63
CA CYS A 18 -4.95 -3.09 -13.74
C CYS A 18 -3.95 -3.18 -12.57
N ILE A 19 -4.46 -3.24 -11.33
CA ILE A 19 -3.61 -3.36 -10.14
C ILE A 19 -2.77 -4.64 -10.15
N SER A 20 -3.33 -5.79 -10.52
CA SER A 20 -2.62 -7.07 -10.52
C SER A 20 -1.50 -7.14 -11.55
N ASN A 21 -1.68 -6.46 -12.69
CA ASN A 21 -0.70 -6.44 -13.77
C ASN A 21 0.25 -5.22 -13.71
N ALA A 22 0.10 -4.36 -12.71
CA ALA A 22 0.90 -3.14 -12.63
C ALA A 22 2.38 -3.42 -12.31
N VAL A 23 3.30 -2.74 -12.99
CA VAL A 23 4.75 -2.84 -12.73
C VAL A 23 5.11 -2.37 -11.32
N ASN A 24 4.27 -1.51 -10.75
CA ASN A 24 4.39 -0.96 -9.41
C ASN A 24 3.27 -1.47 -8.48
N THR A 25 2.72 -2.66 -8.75
CA THR A 25 1.63 -3.26 -7.95
C THR A 25 1.92 -3.27 -6.45
N ARG A 26 0.85 -3.10 -5.65
CA ARG A 26 0.89 -3.16 -4.19
C ARG A 26 -0.40 -3.77 -3.67
N ILE A 27 -0.30 -4.61 -2.64
CA ILE A 27 -1.47 -5.29 -2.04
C ILE A 27 -2.52 -4.28 -1.52
N TYR A 28 -2.06 -3.14 -0.99
CA TYR A 28 -2.93 -2.11 -0.46
C TYR A 28 -3.62 -1.23 -1.52
N ALA A 29 -3.35 -1.47 -2.81
CA ALA A 29 -4.02 -0.78 -3.91
C ALA A 29 -5.21 -1.57 -4.48
N TYR A 30 -5.45 -2.80 -4.04
CA TYR A 30 -6.62 -3.57 -4.49
C TYR A 30 -7.90 -3.00 -3.90
N ALA A 31 -9.01 -3.10 -4.64
CA ALA A 31 -10.29 -2.55 -4.22
C ALA A 31 -10.74 -3.11 -2.87
N TRP A 32 -10.65 -4.43 -2.67
CA TRP A 32 -11.03 -5.08 -1.40
C TRP A 32 -10.21 -4.58 -0.21
N TYR A 33 -8.94 -4.21 -0.43
CA TYR A 33 -8.08 -3.69 0.64
C TYR A 33 -8.52 -2.28 1.01
N LEU A 34 -8.71 -1.43 -0.01
CA LEU A 34 -9.17 -0.06 0.15
C LEU A 34 -10.54 0.00 0.81
N ASP A 35 -11.45 -0.91 0.47
CA ASP A 35 -12.79 -1.03 1.06
C ASP A 35 -12.74 -1.32 2.57
N VAL A 36 -11.68 -1.96 3.06
CA VAL A 36 -11.51 -2.24 4.49
C VAL A 36 -10.83 -1.08 5.23
N VAL A 37 -9.76 -0.52 4.66
CA VAL A 37 -8.90 0.41 5.40
C VAL A 37 -9.27 1.88 5.24
N CYS A 38 -10.06 2.21 4.22
CA CYS A 38 -10.51 3.57 3.95
C CYS A 38 -11.96 3.75 4.39
N ASP A 39 -12.27 4.87 5.05
CA ASP A 39 -13.68 5.24 5.32
C ASP A 39 -14.49 5.35 4.02
N ASP A 40 -13.87 5.92 2.99
CA ASP A 40 -14.39 6.08 1.64
C ASP A 40 -13.20 6.34 0.69
N TRP A 41 -13.33 5.99 -0.58
CA TRP A 41 -12.31 6.23 -1.58
C TRP A 41 -12.93 6.36 -2.97
N ASN A 42 -12.34 7.20 -3.81
CA ASN A 42 -12.71 7.31 -5.22
C ASN A 42 -11.49 6.98 -6.08
N VAL A 43 -11.63 7.01 -7.40
CA VAL A 43 -10.52 6.67 -8.30
C VAL A 43 -10.43 7.68 -9.45
N LEU A 44 -9.21 7.90 -9.93
CA LEU A 44 -8.97 8.45 -11.26
C LEU A 44 -8.63 7.32 -12.22
N VAL A 45 -9.28 7.29 -13.38
CA VAL A 45 -9.10 6.27 -14.41
C VAL A 45 -8.72 6.93 -15.73
N LYS A 46 -7.78 6.34 -16.46
CA LYS A 46 -7.39 6.78 -17.81
C LYS A 46 -7.41 5.59 -18.77
N ASN A 47 -7.90 5.85 -19.99
CA ASN A 47 -7.90 4.91 -21.11
C ASN A 47 -8.51 3.54 -20.73
N ASP A 48 -9.75 3.53 -20.24
CA ASP A 48 -10.47 2.31 -19.83
C ASP A 48 -9.65 1.43 -18.87
N TYR A 49 -9.29 1.98 -17.71
CA TYR A 49 -8.53 1.30 -16.65
C TYR A 49 -7.09 0.90 -17.01
N GLN A 50 -6.54 1.36 -18.13
CA GLN A 50 -5.11 1.21 -18.42
C GLN A 50 -4.23 1.84 -17.33
N PHE A 51 -4.66 2.97 -16.77
CA PHE A 51 -4.03 3.59 -15.61
C PHE A 51 -5.08 3.93 -14.56
N VAL A 52 -4.79 3.64 -13.30
CA VAL A 52 -5.70 3.90 -12.18
C VAL A 52 -4.95 4.57 -11.03
N MET A 53 -5.61 5.50 -10.33
CA MET A 53 -5.07 6.11 -9.12
C MET A 53 -6.16 6.15 -8.04
N PRO A 54 -6.10 5.26 -7.03
CA PRO A 54 -7.03 5.33 -5.90
C PRO A 54 -6.79 6.58 -5.06
N LEU A 55 -7.88 7.15 -4.55
CA LEU A 55 -7.93 8.39 -3.79
C LEU A 55 -8.77 8.18 -2.52
N PRO A 56 -8.18 7.64 -1.44
CA PRO A 56 -8.82 7.61 -0.13
C PRO A 56 -9.22 9.02 0.30
N LYS A 57 -10.47 9.20 0.70
CA LYS A 57 -11.02 10.53 1.01
C LYS A 57 -11.72 10.56 2.35
N ARG A 58 -11.67 11.73 2.98
CA ARG A 58 -12.42 12.06 4.20
C ARG A 58 -12.99 13.46 4.12
N LYS A 59 -13.87 13.77 5.06
CA LYS A 59 -14.44 15.11 5.26
C LYS A 59 -14.31 15.48 6.72
N LYS A 60 -13.77 16.66 7.01
CA LYS A 60 -13.68 17.21 8.37
C LYS A 60 -14.14 18.67 8.34
N TYR A 61 -15.12 19.01 9.18
CA TYR A 61 -15.74 20.35 9.24
C TYR A 61 -16.14 20.91 7.86
N GLY A 62 -16.76 20.10 7.01
CA GLY A 62 -17.16 20.53 5.67
C GLY A 62 -16.09 20.39 4.59
N ILE A 63 -14.81 20.34 4.96
CA ILE A 63 -13.67 20.32 4.05
C ILE A 63 -13.37 18.89 3.61
N HIS A 64 -13.39 18.64 2.31
CA HIS A 64 -12.98 17.34 1.75
C HIS A 64 -11.46 17.32 1.54
N TYR A 65 -10.85 16.18 1.79
CA TYR A 65 -9.42 15.98 1.57
C TYR A 65 -9.12 14.53 1.19
N ILE A 66 -8.01 14.35 0.46
CA ILE A 66 -7.41 13.05 0.20
C ILE A 66 -6.36 12.80 1.28
N TYR A 67 -6.33 11.60 1.85
CA TYR A 67 -5.49 11.28 3.01
C TYR A 67 -4.78 9.94 2.84
N GLN A 68 -3.71 9.75 3.60
CA GLN A 68 -3.03 8.47 3.73
C GLN A 68 -3.80 7.58 4.72
N ALA A 69 -4.56 6.63 4.21
CA ALA A 69 -5.35 5.71 5.03
C ALA A 69 -4.45 4.81 5.91
N PRO A 70 -4.94 4.35 7.08
CA PRO A 70 -4.17 3.46 7.94
C PRO A 70 -3.77 2.20 7.17
N TRP A 71 -2.59 1.65 7.53
CA TRP A 71 -2.03 0.43 6.93
C TRP A 71 -1.66 0.51 5.45
N ILE A 72 -1.86 1.67 4.81
CA ILE A 72 -1.34 1.96 3.48
C ILE A 72 0.00 2.69 3.61
N GLN A 73 1.04 2.20 2.94
CA GLN A 73 2.34 2.87 2.94
C GLN A 73 2.47 3.90 1.81
N GLN A 74 2.06 3.55 0.59
CA GLN A 74 2.19 4.37 -0.61
C GLN A 74 0.96 4.15 -1.49
N LEU A 75 0.58 5.11 -2.33
CA LEU A 75 -0.38 4.92 -3.42
C LEU A 75 0.15 5.65 -4.66
N GLY A 76 -0.73 6.09 -5.53
CA GLY A 76 -0.42 6.85 -6.73
C GLY A 76 -0.97 6.18 -7.99
N VAL A 77 -0.33 6.42 -9.12
CA VAL A 77 -0.76 5.88 -10.41
C VAL A 77 -0.20 4.48 -10.58
N PHE A 78 -1.08 3.53 -10.86
CA PHE A 78 -0.76 2.14 -11.17
C PHE A 78 -1.09 1.84 -12.62
N SER A 79 -0.21 1.08 -13.27
CA SER A 79 -0.40 0.58 -14.62
C SER A 79 0.58 -0.54 -14.93
N LYS A 80 0.23 -1.39 -15.89
CA LYS A 80 1.17 -2.35 -16.51
C LYS A 80 2.22 -1.65 -17.39
N ASP A 81 1.91 -0.45 -17.87
CA ASP A 81 2.79 0.33 -18.71
C ASP A 81 3.70 1.22 -17.85
N ALA A 82 4.80 1.70 -18.43
CA ALA A 82 5.69 2.62 -17.75
C ALA A 82 4.95 3.93 -17.39
N ILE A 83 5.20 4.43 -16.18
CA ILE A 83 4.67 5.72 -15.73
C ILE A 83 5.62 6.81 -16.20
N GLU A 84 5.27 7.44 -17.33
CA GLU A 84 6.06 8.53 -17.91
C GLU A 84 6.08 9.78 -17.04
N VAL A 85 7.13 10.59 -17.22
CA VAL A 85 7.29 11.89 -16.56
C VAL A 85 6.09 12.78 -16.90
N GLY A 86 5.49 13.40 -15.90
CA GLY A 86 4.32 14.27 -16.06
C GLY A 86 2.97 13.54 -16.13
N LEU A 87 2.94 12.21 -16.28
CA LEU A 87 1.68 11.46 -16.20
C LEU A 87 1.05 11.62 -14.82
N VAL A 88 1.85 11.48 -13.76
CA VAL A 88 1.40 11.65 -12.38
C VAL A 88 0.87 13.06 -12.14
N ASP A 89 1.54 14.09 -12.66
CA ASP A 89 1.08 15.48 -12.61
C ASP A 89 -0.29 15.65 -13.28
N SER A 90 -0.52 14.98 -14.41
CA SER A 90 -1.81 15.02 -15.10
C SER A 90 -2.94 14.39 -14.29
N PHE A 91 -2.65 13.32 -13.53
CA PHE A 91 -3.58 12.72 -12.58
C PHE A 91 -3.88 13.67 -11.41
N ILE A 92 -2.84 14.23 -10.78
CA ILE A 92 -3.01 15.18 -9.67
C ILE A 92 -3.86 16.39 -10.09
N LYS A 93 -3.61 16.95 -11.28
CA LYS A 93 -4.40 18.07 -11.84
C LYS A 93 -5.87 17.73 -12.08
N LYS A 94 -6.22 16.44 -12.16
CA LYS A 94 -7.58 15.94 -12.39
C LYS A 94 -8.31 15.59 -11.10
N ILE A 95 -7.64 15.67 -9.94
CA ILE A 95 -8.31 15.56 -8.65
C ILE A 95 -9.30 16.74 -8.52
N PRO A 96 -10.59 16.48 -8.20
CA PRO A 96 -11.60 17.53 -8.11
C PRO A 96 -11.25 18.64 -7.11
N LYS A 97 -11.45 19.92 -7.49
CA LYS A 97 -11.14 21.11 -6.67
C LYS A 97 -11.86 21.21 -5.32
N LYS A 98 -12.82 20.31 -5.04
CA LYS A 98 -13.46 20.16 -3.72
C LYS A 98 -12.51 19.62 -2.66
N PHE A 99 -11.50 18.84 -3.07
CA PHE A 99 -10.43 18.37 -2.19
C PHE A 99 -9.45 19.52 -1.96
N LYS A 100 -9.43 20.06 -0.74
CA LYS A 100 -8.60 21.21 -0.38
C LYS A 100 -7.22 20.83 0.14
N LEU A 101 -7.06 19.56 0.50
CA LEU A 101 -5.81 18.97 0.95
C LEU A 101 -5.65 17.60 0.28
N ILE A 102 -4.41 17.31 -0.14
CA ILE A 102 -3.99 16.01 -0.65
C ILE A 102 -2.74 15.63 0.14
N ASP A 103 -2.89 14.61 0.98
CA ASP A 103 -1.81 14.07 1.79
C ASP A 103 -1.69 12.57 1.50
N VAL A 104 -0.84 12.23 0.53
CA VAL A 104 -0.62 10.85 0.07
C VAL A 104 0.86 10.66 -0.25
N LEU A 105 1.42 9.55 0.20
CA LEU A 105 2.76 9.12 -0.17
C LEU A 105 2.70 8.39 -1.52
N LEU A 106 3.40 8.90 -2.53
CA LEU A 106 3.46 8.24 -3.83
C LEU A 106 4.50 7.11 -3.83
N ASN A 107 4.22 6.05 -4.58
CA ASN A 107 5.19 4.97 -4.77
C ASN A 107 6.38 5.40 -5.63
N THR A 108 7.47 4.65 -5.56
CA THR A 108 8.76 4.97 -6.21
C THR A 108 8.70 5.12 -7.74
N ASN A 109 7.67 4.59 -8.39
CA ASN A 109 7.48 4.72 -9.83
C ASN A 109 6.65 5.95 -10.22
N ASN A 110 6.19 6.74 -9.25
CA ASN A 110 5.40 7.94 -9.49
C ASN A 110 6.23 9.19 -9.24
N VAL A 111 7.03 9.56 -10.25
CA VAL A 111 7.83 10.79 -10.23
C VAL A 111 6.94 11.98 -10.58
N ILE A 112 7.04 13.04 -9.79
CA ILE A 112 6.31 14.30 -9.98
C ILE A 112 7.34 15.40 -10.25
N ASN A 113 7.04 16.32 -11.17
CA ASN A 113 7.91 17.45 -11.43
C ASN A 113 7.56 18.65 -10.53
N SER A 114 7.85 18.51 -9.23
CA SER A 114 7.61 19.57 -8.23
C SER A 114 8.83 19.76 -7.34
N GLN A 115 9.17 21.02 -7.05
CA GLN A 115 10.31 21.40 -6.21
C GLN A 115 10.05 21.16 -4.71
N LYS A 116 8.83 20.80 -4.30
CA LYS A 116 8.42 20.62 -2.90
C LYS A 116 8.04 19.16 -2.59
N ILE A 117 8.91 18.21 -2.94
CA ILE A 117 8.69 16.79 -2.66
C ILE A 117 9.75 16.31 -1.68
N GLU A 118 9.31 15.64 -0.61
CA GLU A 118 10.20 14.89 0.27
C GLU A 118 10.33 13.46 -0.26
N VAL A 119 11.55 13.05 -0.62
CA VAL A 119 11.82 11.67 -1.05
C VAL A 119 12.07 10.80 0.16
N LYS A 120 11.33 9.68 0.27
CA LYS A 120 11.52 8.68 1.32
C LYS A 120 12.21 7.43 0.76
N THR A 121 13.14 6.88 1.55
CA THR A 121 13.91 5.68 1.17
C THR A 121 13.14 4.40 1.50
N ASN A 122 13.13 3.45 0.56
CA ASN A 122 12.67 2.07 0.80
C ASN A 122 13.87 1.12 0.71
N PHE A 123 13.92 0.13 1.60
CA PHE A 123 14.91 -0.95 1.54
C PHE A 123 14.31 -2.14 0.79
N ILE A 124 14.79 -2.40 -0.43
CA ILE A 124 14.27 -3.46 -1.30
C ILE A 124 15.33 -4.56 -1.42
N LEU A 125 14.93 -5.80 -1.12
CA LEU A 125 15.76 -6.99 -1.32
C LEU A 125 15.15 -7.85 -2.44
N PRO A 126 15.79 -7.94 -3.62
CA PRO A 126 15.34 -8.82 -4.69
C PRO A 126 15.43 -10.30 -4.27
N LEU A 127 14.31 -11.02 -4.36
CA LEU A 127 14.20 -12.45 -4.02
C LEU A 127 14.29 -13.35 -5.26
N ASN A 128 14.77 -12.82 -6.39
CA ASN A 128 14.91 -13.52 -7.67
C ASN A 128 16.17 -14.40 -7.77
N LYS A 129 16.89 -14.62 -6.66
CA LYS A 129 18.10 -15.44 -6.58
C LYS A 129 17.97 -16.45 -5.45
N SER A 130 18.80 -17.49 -5.46
CA SER A 130 18.86 -18.46 -4.36
C SER A 130 19.20 -17.79 -3.03
N TYR A 131 18.71 -18.36 -1.92
CA TYR A 131 19.06 -17.90 -0.57
C TYR A 131 20.58 -17.82 -0.36
N THR A 132 21.33 -18.81 -0.85
CA THR A 132 22.80 -18.84 -0.78
C THR A 132 23.45 -17.63 -1.45
N SER A 133 22.92 -17.19 -2.60
CA SER A 133 23.40 -16.01 -3.33
C SER A 133 23.04 -14.71 -2.61
N ILE A 134 21.85 -14.64 -2.02
CA ILE A 134 21.40 -13.49 -1.23
C ILE A 134 22.25 -13.35 0.04
N ARG A 135 22.46 -14.44 0.78
CA ARG A 135 23.24 -14.48 2.03
C ARG A 135 24.68 -13.99 1.86
N LYS A 136 25.31 -14.23 0.69
CA LYS A 136 26.66 -13.71 0.40
C LYS A 136 26.78 -12.19 0.48
N ASN A 137 25.69 -11.47 0.26
CA ASN A 137 25.66 -10.00 0.33
C ASN A 137 25.29 -9.47 1.73
N TYR A 138 25.12 -10.33 2.73
CA TYR A 138 24.83 -9.91 4.09
C TYR A 138 26.07 -9.26 4.74
N SER A 139 25.84 -8.24 5.56
CA SER A 139 26.91 -7.65 6.39
C SER A 139 27.48 -8.69 7.36
N LYS A 140 28.71 -8.47 7.85
CA LYS A 140 29.33 -9.34 8.87
C LYS A 140 28.43 -9.54 10.10
N GLY A 141 27.82 -8.46 10.57
CA GLY A 141 26.87 -8.49 11.69
C GLY A 141 25.64 -9.35 11.39
N ARG A 142 25.02 -9.17 10.22
CA ARG A 142 23.86 -9.98 9.81
C ARG A 142 24.21 -11.47 9.69
N ASN A 143 25.39 -11.79 9.15
CA ASN A 143 25.88 -13.18 9.10
C ASN A 143 26.09 -13.78 10.49
N SER A 144 26.58 -12.99 11.46
CA SER A 144 26.73 -13.42 12.85
C SER A 144 25.36 -13.73 13.49
N SER A 145 24.37 -12.84 13.31
CA SER A 145 23.01 -13.06 13.83
C SER A 145 22.34 -14.30 13.24
N VAL A 146 22.54 -14.57 11.94
CA VAL A 146 22.02 -15.81 11.32
C VAL A 146 22.68 -17.05 11.94
N LYS A 147 24.02 -17.04 12.14
CA LYS A 147 24.72 -18.16 12.80
C LYS A 147 24.27 -18.37 14.25
N GLN A 148 23.95 -17.29 14.96
CA GLN A 148 23.41 -17.38 16.31
C GLN A 148 22.01 -18.01 16.29
N ALA A 149 21.14 -17.58 15.37
CA ALA A 149 19.81 -18.17 15.19
C ALA A 149 19.87 -19.65 14.78
N GLU A 150 20.84 -20.05 13.94
CA GLU A 150 21.08 -21.45 13.56
C GLU A 150 21.54 -22.33 14.75
N ARG A 151 22.11 -21.74 15.81
CA ARG A 151 22.53 -22.45 17.04
C ARG A 151 21.44 -22.53 18.10
N THR A 152 20.41 -21.72 17.97
CA THR A 152 19.22 -21.78 18.82
C THR A 152 18.21 -22.72 18.20
N ASP A 153 17.47 -23.48 19.01
CA ASP A 153 16.41 -24.38 18.55
C ASP A 153 15.14 -23.61 18.14
N LEU A 154 15.29 -22.63 17.25
CA LEU A 154 14.18 -21.86 16.71
C LEU A 154 13.39 -22.71 15.72
N THR A 155 12.13 -22.98 16.05
CA THR A 155 11.19 -23.66 15.16
C THR A 155 10.27 -22.66 14.49
N ILE A 156 10.09 -22.80 13.18
CA ILE A 156 9.07 -22.04 12.45
C ILE A 156 7.73 -22.74 12.68
N VAL A 157 6.80 -22.05 13.33
CA VAL A 157 5.41 -22.49 13.47
C VAL A 157 4.60 -21.86 12.34
N GLU A 158 3.92 -22.70 11.57
CA GLU A 158 2.98 -22.22 10.55
C GLU A 158 1.62 -21.93 11.18
N GLY A 159 0.98 -20.86 10.71
CA GLY A 159 -0.23 -20.32 11.32
C GLY A 159 0.08 -19.20 12.31
N PHE A 160 -0.95 -18.43 12.63
CA PHE A 160 -0.83 -17.35 13.59
C PHE A 160 -2.15 -17.12 14.32
N ASN A 161 -2.04 -16.69 15.57
CA ASN A 161 -3.15 -16.08 16.28
C ASN A 161 -3.18 -14.58 15.96
N GLN A 162 -4.27 -14.14 15.35
CA GLN A 162 -4.46 -12.75 14.94
C GLN A 162 -4.33 -11.78 16.11
N ASP A 163 -4.93 -12.11 17.26
CA ASP A 163 -4.92 -11.23 18.43
C ASP A 163 -3.51 -11.12 19.01
N GLU A 164 -2.77 -12.23 19.06
CA GLU A 164 -1.37 -12.22 19.51
C GLU A 164 -0.48 -11.35 18.62
N ILE A 165 -0.64 -11.43 17.29
CA ILE A 165 0.12 -10.56 16.36
C ILE A 165 -0.23 -9.09 16.58
N ILE A 166 -1.52 -8.75 16.72
CA ILE A 166 -1.95 -7.37 16.93
C ILE A 166 -1.40 -6.84 18.26
N GLN A 167 -1.46 -7.63 19.33
CA GLN A 167 -0.90 -7.26 20.64
C GLN A 167 0.62 -7.11 20.59
N LEU A 168 1.31 -8.02 19.91
CA LEU A 168 2.76 -7.93 19.70
C LEU A 168 3.12 -6.63 18.97
N PHE A 169 2.40 -6.28 17.91
CA PHE A 169 2.62 -5.03 17.20
C PHE A 169 2.32 -3.80 18.06
N LYS A 170 1.20 -3.80 18.80
CA LYS A 170 0.81 -2.70 19.70
C LYS A 170 1.88 -2.46 20.77
N LYS A 171 2.41 -3.54 21.37
CA LYS A 171 3.46 -3.48 22.40
C LYS A 171 4.81 -2.94 21.89
N ASN A 172 5.18 -3.24 20.64
CA ASN A 172 6.53 -2.96 20.14
C ASN A 172 6.62 -1.76 19.19
N LYS A 173 5.59 -1.51 18.36
CA LYS A 173 5.62 -0.51 17.26
C LYS A 173 4.43 0.43 17.22
N GLY A 174 3.32 0.10 17.88
CA GLY A 174 2.09 0.87 17.85
C GLY A 174 2.25 2.35 18.20
N ALA A 175 2.92 2.61 19.33
CA ALA A 175 3.12 3.97 19.85
C ALA A 175 4.03 4.82 18.95
N GLU A 176 5.13 4.23 18.44
CA GLU A 176 6.07 4.87 17.50
C GLU A 176 5.37 5.34 16.23
N LEU A 177 4.35 4.59 15.78
CA LEU A 177 3.60 4.88 14.55
C LEU A 177 2.28 5.62 14.81
N HIS A 178 2.09 6.15 16.02
CA HIS A 178 0.91 6.92 16.45
C HIS A 178 -0.43 6.25 16.10
N LYS A 179 -0.50 4.92 16.20
CA LYS A 179 -1.72 4.16 15.88
C LYS A 179 -2.77 4.33 16.97
N LYS A 180 -4.03 4.47 16.54
CA LYS A 180 -5.20 4.57 17.41
C LYS A 180 -5.86 3.20 17.56
N ASP A 181 -6.68 3.03 18.59
CA ASP A 181 -7.41 1.79 18.81
C ASP A 181 -8.31 1.40 17.63
N ALA A 182 -8.93 2.39 16.97
CA ALA A 182 -9.70 2.17 15.75
C ALA A 182 -8.86 1.58 14.60
N ASP A 183 -7.57 1.92 14.50
CA ASP A 183 -6.71 1.37 13.45
C ASP A 183 -6.49 -0.14 13.65
N TYR A 184 -6.42 -0.60 14.91
CA TYR A 184 -6.28 -2.03 15.21
C TYR A 184 -7.56 -2.83 14.92
N LEU A 185 -8.73 -2.23 15.08
CA LEU A 185 -10.00 -2.83 14.66
C LEU A 185 -10.01 -3.01 13.13
N VAL A 186 -9.56 -2.01 12.39
CA VAL A 186 -9.41 -2.10 10.92
C VAL A 186 -8.41 -3.20 10.53
N LEU A 187 -7.27 -3.29 11.22
CA LEU A 187 -6.27 -4.35 11.01
C LEU A 187 -6.89 -5.75 11.23
N SER A 188 -7.70 -5.89 12.28
CA SER A 188 -8.41 -7.14 12.59
C SER A 188 -9.39 -7.56 11.48
N VAL A 189 -10.20 -6.61 10.98
CA VAL A 189 -11.11 -6.85 9.85
C VAL A 189 -10.33 -7.20 8.58
N TRP A 190 -9.25 -6.45 8.31
CA TRP A 190 -8.39 -6.67 7.14
C TRP A 190 -7.81 -8.08 7.10
N ILE A 191 -7.26 -8.57 8.22
CA ILE A 191 -6.71 -9.92 8.31
C ILE A 191 -7.79 -10.97 8.00
N ASN A 192 -8.98 -10.85 8.58
CA ASN A 192 -10.08 -11.77 8.33
C ASN A 192 -10.51 -11.79 6.85
N VAL A 193 -10.65 -10.62 6.22
CA VAL A 193 -10.98 -10.51 4.80
C VAL A 193 -9.88 -11.15 3.95
N ALA A 194 -8.61 -10.88 4.23
CA ALA A 194 -7.48 -11.46 3.50
C ALA A 194 -7.45 -12.99 3.59
N LEU A 195 -7.74 -13.56 4.77
CA LEU A 195 -7.83 -15.00 4.97
C LEU A 195 -9.00 -15.62 4.21
N SER A 196 -10.14 -14.94 4.12
CA SER A 196 -11.29 -15.40 3.34
C SER A 196 -10.98 -15.48 1.84
N ILE A 197 -10.23 -14.51 1.31
CA ILE A 197 -9.82 -14.49 -0.11
C ILE A 197 -8.83 -15.61 -0.40
N LYS A 198 -7.90 -15.92 0.52
CA LYS A 198 -6.93 -17.02 0.35
C LYS A 198 -7.63 -18.37 0.21
N LYS A 199 -8.74 -18.59 0.94
CA LYS A 199 -9.51 -19.85 0.88
C LYS A 199 -10.28 -20.04 -0.44
N LEU A 200 -10.46 -18.98 -1.23
CA LEU A 200 -11.18 -19.01 -2.51
C LEU A 200 -10.25 -19.26 -3.72
N LYS A 201 -8.94 -19.38 -3.50
CA LYS A 201 -7.93 -19.69 -4.51
C LYS A 201 -7.34 -21.07 -4.26
#